data_AF-A0A517XLE7-F1
#
_entry.id   AF-A0A517XLE7-F1
#
_cell.length_a   1.000
_cell.length_b   1.000
_cell.length_c   1.000
_cell.angle_alpha   90.00
_cell.angle_beta   90.00
_cell.angle_gamma   90.00
#
_symmetry.space_group_name_H-M   'P 1'
#
loop_
_entity.id
_entity.type
_entity.pdbx_description
1 polymer ?
#
loop_
_entity_poly.entity_id
_entity_poly.type
_entity_poly.pdbx_seq_one_letter_code
_entity_poly.pdbx_strand_id
1 'polypeptide(L)'
;MRSRLWLLAPAAALYAGDVALTLAGQPAQYWGGEYGSALEANPVAYPLLARGPWLFVASAVGWFAVLSAVVVTWRRPFAGWVAVVVAAAHAVGGACWLARIGPWGLVAAVGYLAAGAQASTWCWCRHAKS
;
A
#
# COMPACT_ATOMS: atom_id res chain seq x y z
N MET A 1 15.44 -14.75 -10.67
CA MET A 1 14.06 -14.22 -10.56
C MET A 1 13.39 -14.59 -9.23
N ARG A 2 13.39 -15.86 -8.79
CA ARG A 2 12.77 -16.29 -7.50
C ARG A 2 13.20 -15.48 -6.27
N SER A 3 14.49 -15.14 -6.16
CA SER A 3 15.04 -14.32 -5.07
C SER A 3 14.37 -12.95 -4.94
N ARG A 4 13.97 -12.30 -6.06
CA ARG A 4 13.38 -10.95 -6.06
C ARG A 4 11.91 -10.90 -5.65
N LEU A 5 11.20 -12.02 -5.67
CA LEU A 5 9.81 -12.08 -5.20
C LEU A 5 9.72 -11.80 -3.70
N TRP A 6 10.76 -12.16 -2.94
CA TRP A 6 10.87 -11.82 -1.53
C TRP A 6 11.02 -10.31 -1.29
N LEU A 7 11.56 -9.54 -2.24
CA LEU A 7 11.57 -8.07 -2.12
C LEU A 7 10.16 -7.48 -2.28
N LEU A 8 9.35 -8.04 -3.17
CA LEU A 8 8.03 -7.53 -3.51
C LEU A 8 6.92 -7.98 -2.55
N ALA A 9 7.03 -9.15 -1.94
CA ALA A 9 6.00 -9.70 -1.05
C ALA A 9 5.53 -8.70 0.04
N PRO A 10 6.41 -8.07 0.84
CA PRO A 10 5.96 -7.10 1.84
C PRO A 10 5.35 -5.85 1.22
N ALA A 11 5.94 -5.33 0.14
CA ALA A 11 5.39 -4.18 -0.59
C ALA A 11 3.99 -4.47 -1.13
N ALA A 12 3.76 -5.67 -1.68
CA ALA A 12 2.46 -6.11 -2.19
C ALA A 12 1.40 -6.18 -1.08
N ALA A 13 1.74 -6.78 0.05
CA ALA A 13 0.82 -6.93 1.18
C ALA A 13 0.43 -5.58 1.79
N LEU A 14 1.41 -4.70 2.02
CA LEU A 14 1.18 -3.37 2.57
C LEU A 14 0.41 -2.49 1.58
N TYR A 15 0.74 -2.56 0.29
CA TYR A 15 0.00 -1.89 -0.78
C TYR A 15 -1.47 -2.31 -0.81
N ALA A 16 -1.74 -3.62 -0.84
CA ALA A 16 -3.10 -4.14 -0.87
C ALA A 16 -3.89 -3.75 0.40
N GLY A 17 -3.24 -3.79 1.56
CA GLY A 17 -3.83 -3.35 2.83
C GLY A 17 -4.19 -1.87 2.82
N ASP A 18 -3.30 -1.01 2.35
CA ASP A 18 -3.54 0.44 2.23
C ASP A 18 -4.69 0.75 1.26
N VAL A 19 -4.72 0.10 0.09
CA VAL A 19 -5.83 0.22 -0.87
C VAL A 19 -7.16 -0.22 -0.26
N ALA A 20 -7.18 -1.35 0.47
CA ALA A 20 -8.38 -1.85 1.12
C ALA A 20 -8.87 -0.90 2.22
N LEU A 21 -7.97 -0.40 3.06
CA LEU A 21 -8.27 0.56 4.11
C LEU A 21 -8.74 1.91 3.53
N THR A 22 -8.15 2.34 2.43
CA THR A 22 -8.56 3.55 1.70
C THR A 22 -10.01 3.45 1.21
N LEU A 23 -10.40 2.31 0.65
CA LEU A 23 -11.78 2.08 0.23
C LEU A 23 -12.71 1.94 1.44
N ALA A 24 -12.35 1.11 2.41
CA ALA A 24 -13.16 0.86 3.60
C ALA A 24 -13.40 2.14 4.43
N GLY A 25 -12.45 3.06 4.42
CA GLY A 25 -12.52 4.34 5.14
C GLY A 25 -13.33 5.43 4.44
N GLN A 26 -13.88 5.18 3.25
CA GLN A 26 -14.73 6.16 2.57
C GLN A 26 -16.09 6.32 3.28
N PRO A 27 -16.65 7.54 3.30
CA PRO A 27 -17.92 7.80 3.99
C PRO A 27 -19.12 7.15 3.27
N ALA A 28 -20.26 7.05 3.96
CA ALA A 28 -21.47 6.43 3.40
C ALA A 28 -21.97 7.13 2.12
N GLN A 29 -21.85 8.47 2.05
CA GLN A 29 -22.23 9.27 0.88
C GLN A 29 -21.43 8.87 -0.37
N TYR A 30 -20.13 8.59 -0.20
CA TYR A 30 -19.26 8.14 -1.29
C TYR A 30 -19.79 6.84 -1.91
N TRP A 31 -20.18 5.89 -1.06
CA TRP A 31 -20.77 4.63 -1.50
C TRP A 31 -22.20 4.76 -2.04
N GLY A 32 -22.89 5.86 -1.71
CA GLY A 32 -24.15 6.28 -2.33
C GLY A 32 -23.99 6.91 -3.73
N GLY A 33 -22.77 7.05 -4.24
CA GLY A 33 -22.48 7.62 -5.55
C GLY A 33 -22.01 9.08 -5.53
N GLU A 34 -21.97 9.72 -4.36
CA GLU A 34 -21.43 11.07 -4.20
C GLU A 34 -19.89 11.05 -4.16
N TYR A 35 -19.25 10.62 -5.25
CA TYR A 35 -17.80 10.38 -5.25
C TYR A 35 -16.95 11.62 -4.91
N GLY A 36 -17.47 12.83 -5.11
CA GLY A 36 -16.82 14.07 -4.67
C GLY A 36 -16.61 14.17 -3.16
N SER A 37 -17.34 13.38 -2.35
CA SER A 37 -17.15 13.28 -0.90
C SER A 37 -15.99 12.36 -0.49
N ALA A 38 -15.13 11.94 -1.43
CA ALA A 38 -13.99 11.09 -1.15
C ALA A 38 -13.09 11.70 -0.06
N LEU A 39 -12.73 10.89 0.94
CA LEU A 39 -11.87 11.29 2.05
C LEU A 39 -10.44 10.83 1.79
N GLU A 40 -9.69 11.57 0.99
CA GLU A 40 -8.31 11.22 0.63
C GLU A 40 -7.43 12.49 0.54
N ALA A 41 -6.27 12.45 1.19
CA ALA A 41 -5.31 13.56 1.19
C ALA A 41 -4.22 13.41 0.12
N ASN A 42 -4.00 12.18 -0.36
CA ASN A 42 -3.05 11.91 -1.42
C ASN A 42 -3.53 12.58 -2.74
N PRO A 43 -2.75 13.52 -3.31
CA PRO A 43 -3.16 14.30 -4.48
C PRO A 43 -3.27 13.47 -5.76
N VAL A 44 -2.73 12.24 -5.78
CA VAL A 44 -2.86 11.29 -6.88
C VAL A 44 -4.09 10.40 -6.70
N ALA A 45 -4.36 9.93 -5.47
CA ALA A 45 -5.48 9.02 -5.21
C ALA A 45 -6.83 9.75 -5.15
N TYR A 46 -6.89 10.95 -4.56
CA TYR A 46 -8.11 11.75 -4.46
C TYR A 46 -8.84 11.92 -5.81
N PRO A 47 -8.21 12.42 -6.90
CA PRO A 47 -8.92 12.61 -8.16
C PRO A 47 -9.37 11.31 -8.82
N LEU A 48 -8.79 10.15 -8.46
CA LEU A 48 -9.24 8.84 -8.95
C LEU A 48 -10.49 8.40 -8.18
N LEU A 49 -10.47 8.50 -6.85
CA LEU A 49 -11.63 8.22 -5.99
C LEU A 49 -12.79 9.16 -6.29
N ALA A 50 -12.53 10.45 -6.51
CA ALA A 50 -13.55 11.45 -6.84
C ALA A 50 -14.33 11.15 -8.14
N ARG A 51 -13.82 10.26 -8.99
CA ARG A 51 -14.49 9.78 -10.20
C ARG A 51 -15.14 8.40 -10.03
N GLY A 52 -14.80 7.68 -8.97
CA GLY A 52 -15.41 6.41 -8.59
C GLY A 52 -14.41 5.35 -8.13
N PRO A 53 -14.88 4.36 -7.35
CA PRO A 53 -14.02 3.35 -6.72
C PRO A 53 -13.31 2.46 -7.75
N TRP A 54 -13.96 2.14 -8.87
CA TRP A 54 -13.39 1.27 -9.89
C TRP A 54 -12.20 1.89 -10.61
N LEU A 55 -12.23 3.22 -10.85
CA LEU A 55 -11.09 3.90 -11.46
C LEU A 55 -9.88 3.89 -10.52
N PHE A 56 -10.10 4.10 -9.22
CA PHE A 56 -9.06 3.97 -8.21
C PHE A 56 -8.48 2.55 -8.17
N VAL A 57 -9.33 1.51 -8.10
CA VAL A 57 -8.88 0.11 -8.09
C VAL A 57 -8.11 -0.26 -9.36
N ALA A 58 -8.62 0.10 -10.54
CA ALA A 58 -7.94 -0.18 -11.80
C ALA A 58 -6.57 0.51 -11.88
N SER A 59 -6.50 1.77 -11.46
CA SER A 59 -5.25 2.53 -11.39
C SER A 59 -4.29 1.92 -10.37
N ALA A 60 -4.81 1.46 -9.22
CA ALA A 60 -4.01 0.83 -8.19
C ALA A 60 -3.40 -0.51 -8.68
N VAL A 61 -4.17 -1.33 -9.38
CA VAL A 61 -3.67 -2.58 -9.99
C VAL A 61 -2.62 -2.27 -11.06
N GLY A 62 -2.90 -1.32 -11.94
CA GLY A 62 -1.96 -0.90 -13.00
C GLY A 62 -0.65 -0.37 -12.44
N TRP A 63 -0.71 0.50 -11.42
CA TRP A 63 0.45 1.03 -10.74
C TRP A 63 1.30 -0.07 -10.11
N PHE A 64 0.68 -0.99 -9.38
CA PHE A 64 1.40 -2.09 -8.74
C PHE A 64 2.04 -3.05 -9.76
N ALA A 65 1.38 -3.30 -10.89
CA ALA A 65 1.92 -4.10 -11.98
C ALA A 65 3.17 -3.44 -12.60
N VAL A 66 3.12 -2.13 -12.87
CA VAL A 66 4.28 -1.37 -13.38
C VAL A 66 5.41 -1.39 -12.37
N LEU A 67 5.13 -1.16 -11.09
CA LEU A 67 6.14 -1.17 -10.03
C LEU A 67 6.80 -2.56 -9.88
N SER A 68 6.00 -3.62 -9.93
CA SER A 68 6.48 -4.99 -9.91
C SER A 68 7.37 -5.28 -11.12
N ALA A 69 6.95 -4.85 -12.31
CA ALA A 69 7.75 -4.97 -13.53
C ALA A 69 9.09 -4.23 -13.38
N VAL A 70 9.09 -3.00 -12.86
CA VAL A 70 10.30 -2.23 -12.58
C VAL A 70 11.24 -2.98 -11.63
N VAL A 71 10.77 -3.43 -10.48
CA VAL A 71 11.61 -4.12 -9.48
C VAL A 71 12.17 -5.44 -10.03
N VAL A 72 11.38 -6.19 -10.81
CA VAL A 72 11.81 -7.48 -11.37
C VAL A 72 12.82 -7.29 -12.51
N THR A 73 12.60 -6.30 -13.40
CA THR A 73 13.42 -6.11 -14.61
C THR A 73 14.64 -5.21 -14.38
N TRP A 74 14.58 -4.26 -13.46
CA TRP A 74 15.64 -3.29 -13.23
C TRP A 74 16.82 -3.94 -12.47
N ARG A 75 17.95 -4.15 -13.14
CA ARG A 75 19.11 -4.90 -12.60
C ARG A 75 20.05 -4.09 -11.69
N ARG A 76 19.73 -2.84 -11.39
CA ARG A 76 20.57 -1.93 -10.59
C ARG A 76 20.32 -2.09 -9.09
N PRO A 77 21.32 -1.76 -8.24
CA PRO A 77 21.21 -1.90 -6.78
C PRO A 77 20.02 -1.11 -6.18
N PHE A 78 19.53 -0.08 -6.86
CA PHE A 78 18.41 0.73 -6.40
C PHE A 78 17.03 0.05 -6.45
N ALA A 79 16.88 -1.09 -7.15
CA ALA A 79 15.59 -1.79 -7.23
C ALA A 79 15.07 -2.25 -5.84
N GLY A 80 15.98 -2.61 -4.93
CA GLY A 80 15.63 -2.92 -3.55
C GLY A 80 15.06 -1.71 -2.81
N TRP A 81 15.71 -0.55 -2.93
CA TRP A 81 15.24 0.70 -2.32
C TRP A 81 13.85 1.11 -2.77
N VAL A 82 13.50 0.89 -4.04
CA VAL A 82 12.14 1.13 -4.53
C VAL A 82 11.12 0.29 -3.75
N ALA A 83 11.38 -1.01 -3.56
CA ALA A 83 10.49 -1.88 -2.80
C ALA A 83 10.38 -1.46 -1.32
N VAL A 84 11.49 -1.04 -0.70
CA VAL A 84 11.49 -0.53 0.69
C VAL A 84 10.65 0.74 0.81
N VAL A 85 10.87 1.73 -0.06
CA VAL A 85 10.15 3.01 -0.02
C VAL A 85 8.66 2.80 -0.24
N VAL A 86 8.29 1.93 -1.18
CA VAL A 86 6.89 1.60 -1.46
C VAL A 86 6.25 0.90 -0.26
N ALA A 87 6.90 -0.10 0.30
CA ALA A 87 6.42 -0.79 1.49
C ALA A 87 6.22 0.20 2.65
N ALA A 88 7.21 1.06 2.92
CA ALA A 88 7.13 2.04 4.00
C ALA A 88 6.01 3.06 3.77
N ALA A 89 5.87 3.60 2.56
CA ALA A 89 4.83 4.57 2.23
C ALA A 89 3.43 3.99 2.44
N HIS A 90 3.17 2.77 1.95
CA HIS A 90 1.87 2.12 2.12
C HIS A 90 1.63 1.60 3.55
N ALA A 91 2.69 1.22 4.29
CA ALA A 91 2.57 0.93 5.71
C ALA A 91 2.09 2.16 6.50
N VAL A 92 2.65 3.33 6.21
CA VAL A 92 2.23 4.59 6.83
C VAL A 92 0.82 4.97 6.39
N GLY A 93 0.50 4.87 5.09
CA GLY A 93 -0.86 5.12 4.58
C GLY A 93 -1.93 4.29 5.29
N GLY A 94 -1.74 2.98 5.34
CA GLY A 94 -2.66 2.07 6.03
C GLY A 94 -2.76 2.35 7.52
N ALA A 95 -1.63 2.65 8.18
CA ALA A 95 -1.62 3.02 9.59
C ALA A 95 -2.38 4.33 9.86
N CYS A 96 -2.30 5.32 8.98
CA CYS A 96 -3.07 6.57 9.08
C CYS A 96 -4.58 6.31 9.01
N TRP A 97 -5.03 5.36 8.17
CA TRP A 97 -6.43 4.96 8.13
C TRP A 97 -6.89 4.31 9.44
N LEU A 98 -6.10 3.38 9.98
CA LEU A 98 -6.41 2.72 11.26
C LEU A 98 -6.45 3.74 12.40
N ALA A 99 -5.51 4.68 12.46
CA ALA A 99 -5.43 5.71 13.49
C ALA A 99 -6.68 6.60 13.57
N ARG A 100 -7.42 6.78 12.46
CA ARG A 100 -8.65 7.58 12.42
C ARG A 100 -9.82 6.94 13.16
N ILE A 101 -9.78 5.64 13.46
CA ILE A 101 -10.86 4.91 14.15
C ILE A 101 -10.97 5.33 15.64
N GLY A 102 -9.88 5.87 16.22
CA GLY A 102 -9.81 6.30 17.62
C GLY A 102 -8.67 5.63 18.39
N PRO A 103 -8.72 5.58 19.74
CA PRO A 103 -7.61 5.06 20.56
C PRO A 103 -7.24 3.61 20.23
N TRP A 104 -8.23 2.74 20.03
CA TRP A 104 -8.00 1.36 19.59
C TRP A 104 -7.46 1.28 18.15
N GLY A 105 -7.82 2.24 17.31
CA GLY A 105 -7.26 2.43 15.98
C GLY A 105 -5.76 2.73 16.00
N LEU A 106 -5.29 3.53 16.97
CA LEU A 106 -3.86 3.77 17.17
C LEU A 106 -3.11 2.49 17.57
N VAL A 107 -3.68 1.68 18.46
CA VAL A 107 -3.11 0.38 18.82
C VAL A 107 -3.03 -0.53 17.59
N ALA A 108 -4.09 -0.57 16.79
CA ALA A 108 -4.11 -1.32 15.53
C ALA A 108 -3.08 -0.79 14.52
N ALA A 109 -2.91 0.54 14.41
CA ALA A 109 -1.91 1.16 13.55
C ALA A 109 -0.49 0.77 13.95
N VAL A 110 -0.16 0.79 15.25
CA VAL A 110 1.13 0.32 15.77
C VAL A 110 1.33 -1.16 15.47
N GLY A 111 0.31 -1.99 15.70
CA GLY A 111 0.35 -3.42 15.38
C GLY A 111 0.57 -3.68 13.88
N TYR A 112 -0.12 -2.93 13.02
CA TYR A 112 0.00 -3.00 11.57
C TYR A 112 1.43 -2.63 11.10
N LEU A 113 2.00 -1.54 11.63
CA LEU A 113 3.38 -1.13 11.34
C LEU A 113 4.40 -2.17 11.83
N ALA A 114 4.22 -2.69 13.04
CA ALA A 114 5.12 -3.70 13.61
C ALA A 114 5.07 -5.00 12.79
N ALA A 115 3.89 -5.48 12.43
CA ALA A 115 3.71 -6.65 11.58
C ALA A 115 4.33 -6.43 10.18
N GLY A 116 4.10 -5.25 9.58
CA GLY A 116 4.71 -4.86 8.31
C GLY A 116 6.24 -4.85 8.35
N ALA A 117 6.83 -4.29 9.41
CA ALA A 117 8.27 -4.26 9.61
C ALA A 117 8.87 -5.66 9.81
N GLN A 118 8.22 -6.51 10.62
CA GLN A 118 8.65 -7.89 10.85
C GLN A 118 8.59 -8.72 9.57
N ALA A 119 7.47 -8.65 8.84
CA ALA A 119 7.29 -9.35 7.57
C ALA A 119 8.32 -8.89 6.52
N SER A 120 8.56 -7.58 6.42
CA SER A 120 9.57 -7.01 5.52
C SER A 120 10.98 -7.51 5.86
N THR A 121 11.36 -7.46 7.15
CA THR A 121 12.66 -7.94 7.63
C THR A 121 12.86 -9.41 7.32
N TRP A 122 11.87 -10.25 7.62
CA TRP A 122 11.95 -11.69 7.34
C TRP A 122 12.12 -11.98 5.84
N CYS A 123 11.31 -11.33 5.00
CA CYS A 123 11.37 -11.46 3.54
C CYS A 123 12.74 -11.03 2.98
N TRP A 124 13.26 -9.88 3.40
CA TRP A 124 14.52 -9.35 2.87
C TRP A 124 15.75 -10.10 3.40
N CYS A 125 15.71 -10.59 4.64
CA CYS A 125 16.73 -11.53 5.14
C CYS A 125 16.78 -12.82 4.33
N ARG A 126 15.62 -13.29 3.82
CA ARG A 126 15.54 -14.47 2.96
C ARG A 126 16.07 -14.19 1.56
N HIS A 127 15.79 -13.00 1.02
CA HIS A 127 16.38 -12.51 -0.24
C HIS A 127 17.91 -12.49 -0.20
N ALA A 128 18.50 -11.97 0.88
CA ALA A 128 19.96 -11.88 1.04
C ALA A 128 20.67 -13.25 1.07
N LYS A 129 19.94 -14.34 1.36
CA LYS A 129 20.45 -15.71 1.41
C LYS A 129 20.27 -16.49 0.11
N SER A 130 19.62 -15.92 -0.91
CA SER A 130 19.19 -16.61 -2.15
C SER A 130 19.72 -15.98 -3.42
#